data_AF-A0A4Z0E912-F1
#
_entry.id   AF-A0A4Z0E912-F1
#
_cell.length_a   1.000
_cell.length_b   1.000
_cell.length_c   1.000
_cell.angle_alpha   90.00
_cell.angle_beta   90.00
_cell.angle_gamma   90.00
#
_symmetry.space_group_name_H-M   'P 1'
#
loop_
_entity.id
_entity.type
_entity.pdbx_description
1 polymer ?
#
loop_
_entity_poly.entity_id
_entity_poly.type
_entity_poly.pdbx_seq_one_letter_code
_entity_poly.pdbx_strand_id
1 'polypeptide(L)'
;MNVESWITVEETPALAAEAMAVIDARLARLTDAERGAFWASIRKAYNTPYNDPVKPAQPKPVEPAPGSAPSAVEIRLPAIDPSIDLPAAALASATLAAEMRAA
;
A
#
# COMPACT_ATOMS: atom_id res chain seq x y z
N MET A 1 -33.94 -2.97 4.30
CA MET A 1 -33.67 -1.53 4.10
C MET A 1 -33.50 -1.33 2.60
N ASN A 2 -34.45 -0.68 1.93
CA ASN A 2 -34.24 -0.27 0.54
C ASN A 2 -33.32 0.94 0.59
N VAL A 3 -32.07 0.77 0.18
CA VAL A 3 -31.17 1.90 -0.02
C VAL A 3 -31.54 2.46 -1.38
N GLU A 4 -32.27 3.56 -1.41
CA GLU A 4 -32.49 4.27 -2.66
C GLU A 4 -31.13 4.76 -3.16
N SER A 5 -30.85 4.49 -4.43
CA SER A 5 -29.63 4.97 -5.08
C SER A 5 -29.71 6.49 -5.19
N TRP A 6 -28.67 7.17 -4.74
CA TRP A 6 -28.52 8.62 -4.89
C TRP A 6 -28.10 9.02 -6.32
N ILE A 7 -27.91 8.04 -7.20
CA ILE A 7 -27.53 8.21 -8.60
C ILE A 7 -28.56 7.48 -9.46
N THR A 8 -29.09 8.18 -10.46
CA THR A 8 -30.00 7.58 -11.44
C THR A 8 -29.24 6.76 -12.49
N VAL A 9 -29.96 5.85 -13.17
CA VAL A 9 -29.36 5.01 -14.21
C VAL A 9 -28.85 5.87 -15.37
N GLU A 10 -29.57 6.95 -15.66
CA GLU A 10 -29.28 7.90 -16.74
C GLU A 10 -28.04 8.75 -16.44
N GLU A 11 -27.78 9.08 -15.17
CA GLU A 11 -26.59 9.85 -14.74
C GLU A 11 -25.31 8.98 -14.68
N THR A 12 -25.48 7.66 -14.51
CA THR A 12 -24.37 6.74 -14.27
C THR A 12 -23.26 6.80 -15.33
N PRO A 13 -23.53 6.83 -16.65
CA PRO A 13 -22.48 6.88 -17.66
C PRO A 13 -21.67 8.17 -17.62
N ALA A 14 -22.32 9.31 -17.38
CA ALA A 14 -21.66 10.61 -17.30
C ALA A 14 -20.74 10.68 -16.07
N LEU A 15 -21.25 10.27 -14.91
CA LEU A 15 -20.48 10.21 -13.67
C LEU A 15 -19.31 9.22 -13.76
N ALA A 16 -19.48 8.08 -14.43
CA ALA A 16 -18.41 7.13 -14.66
C ALA A 16 -17.29 7.72 -15.53
N ALA A 17 -17.64 8.47 -16.58
CA ALA A 17 -16.67 9.13 -17.44
C ALA A 17 -15.89 10.22 -16.68
N GLU A 18 -16.58 11.05 -15.89
CA GLU A 18 -15.94 12.07 -15.06
C GLU A 18 -15.01 11.45 -14.00
N ALA A 19 -15.47 10.41 -13.31
CA ALA A 19 -14.67 9.69 -12.33
C ALA A 19 -13.40 9.11 -12.97
N MET A 20 -13.50 8.49 -14.15
CA MET A 20 -12.35 7.96 -14.86
C MET A 20 -11.35 9.06 -15.22
N ALA A 21 -11.83 10.19 -15.75
CA ALA A 21 -10.97 11.32 -16.09
C ALA A 21 -10.20 11.87 -14.87
N VAL A 22 -10.85 11.97 -13.72
CA VAL A 22 -10.21 12.40 -12.47
C VAL A 22 -9.16 11.38 -12.01
N ILE A 23 -9.47 10.09 -12.07
CA ILE A 23 -8.53 9.03 -11.69
C ILE A 23 -7.31 9.04 -12.62
N ASP A 24 -7.52 9.10 -13.93
CA ASP A 24 -6.45 9.12 -14.92
C ASP A 24 -5.54 10.34 -14.75
N ALA A 25 -6.10 11.52 -14.50
CA ALA A 25 -5.31 12.71 -14.20
C ALA A 25 -4.41 12.54 -12.98
N ARG A 26 -4.87 11.81 -11.94
CA ARG A 26 -4.07 11.52 -10.74
C ARG A 26 -3.01 10.45 -10.98
N LEU A 27 -3.30 9.47 -11.85
CA LEU A 27 -2.40 8.38 -12.21
C LEU A 27 -1.39 8.78 -13.29
N ALA A 28 -1.58 9.90 -13.97
CA ALA A 28 -0.68 10.42 -15.01
C ALA A 28 0.74 10.69 -14.49
N ARG A 29 0.90 10.98 -13.19
CA ARG A 29 2.20 11.18 -12.53
C ARG A 29 2.98 9.89 -12.27
N LEU A 30 2.34 8.74 -12.44
CA LEU A 30 2.91 7.42 -12.14
C LEU A 30 3.44 6.77 -13.41
N THR A 31 4.45 5.91 -13.24
CA THR A 31 4.92 5.02 -14.30
C THR A 31 3.83 4.01 -14.68
N ASP A 32 3.96 3.40 -15.86
CA ASP A 32 2.99 2.39 -16.31
C ASP A 32 2.94 1.17 -15.38
N ALA A 33 4.08 0.79 -14.78
CA ALA A 33 4.15 -0.30 -13.81
C ALA A 33 3.35 0.02 -12.54
N GLU A 34 3.48 1.24 -12.02
CA GLU A 34 2.75 1.70 -10.83
C GLU A 34 1.25 1.85 -11.12
N ARG A 35 0.88 2.35 -12.30
CA ARG A 35 -0.52 2.40 -12.75
C ARG A 35 -1.12 1.00 -12.85
N GLY A 36 -0.35 0.04 -13.36
CA GLY A 36 -0.71 -1.38 -13.39
C GLY A 36 -0.91 -1.96 -11.98
N ALA A 37 -0.01 -1.65 -11.05
CA ALA A 37 -0.10 -2.08 -9.66
C ALA A 37 -1.33 -1.49 -8.95
N PHE A 38 -1.66 -0.22 -9.20
CA PHE A 38 -2.89 0.42 -8.71
C PHE A 38 -4.14 -0.33 -9.16
N TRP A 39 -4.30 -0.59 -10.47
CA TRP A 39 -5.48 -1.32 -10.97
C TRP A 39 -5.52 -2.79 -10.55
N ALA A 40 -4.36 -3.41 -10.33
CA ALA A 40 -4.28 -4.75 -9.75
C ALA A 40 -4.76 -4.77 -8.29
N SER A 41 -4.44 -3.75 -7.48
CA SER A 41 -4.88 -3.68 -6.09
C SER A 41 -6.39 -3.49 -5.98
N ILE A 42 -7.00 -2.65 -6.84
CA ILE A 42 -8.45 -2.44 -6.89
C ILE A 42 -9.17 -3.74 -7.24
N ARG A 43 -8.74 -4.46 -8.29
CA ARG A 43 -9.29 -5.78 -8.62
C ARG A 43 -9.13 -6.76 -7.47
N LYS A 44 -7.99 -6.79 -6.79
CA LYS A 44 -7.79 -7.67 -5.63
C LYS A 44 -8.76 -7.31 -4.49
N ALA A 45 -8.95 -6.03 -4.20
CA ALA A 45 -9.79 -5.60 -3.09
C ALA A 45 -11.29 -5.83 -3.35
N TYR A 46 -11.76 -5.63 -4.59
CA TYR A 46 -13.19 -5.62 -4.90
C TYR A 46 -13.69 -6.84 -5.71
N ASN A 47 -12.81 -7.57 -6.41
CA ASN A 47 -13.20 -8.82 -7.09
C ASN A 47 -12.92 -10.08 -6.26
N THR A 48 -12.27 -9.96 -5.09
CA THR A 48 -12.25 -11.06 -4.12
C THR A 48 -13.65 -11.14 -3.51
N PRO A 49 -14.35 -12.30 -3.56
CA PRO A 49 -15.68 -12.42 -2.99
C PRO A 49 -15.66 -11.99 -1.52
N TYR A 50 -16.54 -11.04 -1.15
CA TYR A 50 -16.67 -10.57 0.23
C TYR A 50 -17.05 -11.68 1.22
N ASN A 51 -17.65 -12.76 0.72
CA ASN A 51 -17.83 -14.02 1.45
C ASN A 51 -16.69 -14.96 1.07
N ASP A 52 -15.69 -15.06 1.95
CA ASP A 52 -14.54 -15.98 1.90
C ASP A 52 -14.76 -17.25 1.04
N PRO A 53 -14.10 -17.41 -0.13
CA PRO A 53 -13.78 -18.75 -0.58
C PRO A 53 -12.60 -19.21 0.28
N VAL A 54 -12.89 -19.99 1.32
CA VAL A 54 -11.97 -20.84 2.12
C VAL A 54 -10.50 -20.42 2.00
N LYS A 55 -9.95 -19.82 3.08
CA LYS A 55 -8.51 -19.50 3.21
C LYS A 55 -7.69 -20.57 2.48
N PRO A 56 -6.97 -20.22 1.39
CA PRO A 56 -6.13 -21.20 0.71
C PRO A 56 -5.22 -21.79 1.78
N ALA A 57 -5.19 -23.12 1.86
CA ALA A 57 -4.40 -23.83 2.86
C ALA A 57 -3.00 -23.21 2.86
N GLN A 58 -2.56 -22.71 4.02
CA GLN A 58 -1.21 -22.18 4.13
C GLN A 58 -0.27 -23.24 3.57
N PRO A 59 0.66 -22.88 2.67
CA PRO A 59 1.64 -23.84 2.21
C PRO A 59 2.30 -24.43 3.45
N LYS A 60 2.25 -25.76 3.58
CA LYS A 60 2.97 -26.44 4.66
C LYS A 60 4.41 -25.95 4.60
N PRO A 61 5.02 -25.55 5.73
CA PRO A 61 6.44 -25.25 5.76
C PRO A 61 7.18 -26.38 5.05
N VAL A 62 7.83 -26.05 3.94
CA VAL A 62 8.78 -26.97 3.31
C VAL A 62 9.87 -27.14 4.35
N GLU A 63 10.01 -28.36 4.86
CA GLU A 63 11.11 -28.71 5.75
C GLU A 63 12.40 -28.35 5.00
N PRO A 64 13.24 -27.46 5.56
CA PRO A 64 14.42 -27.01 4.85
C PRO A 64 15.31 -28.23 4.59
N ALA A 65 15.65 -28.45 3.32
CA ALA A 65 16.66 -29.43 2.97
C ALA A 65 17.95 -29.13 3.77
N PRO A 66 18.64 -30.15 4.31
CA PRO A 66 19.86 -29.93 5.08
C PRO A 66 20.86 -29.14 4.23
N GLY A 67 21.11 -27.87 4.59
CA GLY A 67 22.09 -27.00 3.93
C GLY A 67 21.56 -25.76 3.21
N SER A 68 20.26 -25.52 3.10
CA SER A 68 19.71 -24.27 2.55
C SER A 68 19.08 -23.40 3.64
N ALA A 69 19.90 -22.91 4.57
CA ALA A 69 19.49 -21.80 5.42
C ALA A 69 19.53 -20.51 4.58
N PRO A 70 18.43 -19.77 4.41
CA PRO A 70 18.55 -18.38 3.95
C PRO A 70 19.40 -17.65 4.99
N SER A 71 20.46 -16.97 4.55
CA SER A 71 21.22 -16.07 5.41
C SER A 71 20.24 -15.06 5.99
N ALA A 72 19.95 -15.17 7.29
CA ALA A 72 19.15 -14.17 7.98
C ALA A 72 19.85 -12.82 7.78
N VAL A 73 19.19 -11.90 7.08
CA VAL A 73 19.63 -10.50 7.03
C VAL A 73 19.33 -9.94 8.41
N GLU A 74 20.33 -9.98 9.28
CA GLU A 74 20.25 -9.39 10.61
C GLU A 74 20.24 -7.86 10.45
N ILE A 75 19.05 -7.27 10.50
CA ILE A 75 18.91 -5.82 10.57
C ILE A 75 19.36 -5.39 11.98
N ARG A 76 20.62 -4.99 12.11
CA ARG A 76 21.14 -4.39 13.34
C ARG A 76 20.65 -2.96 13.45
N LEU A 77 19.58 -2.75 14.22
CA LEU A 77 19.26 -1.40 14.69
C LEU A 77 20.40 -0.92 15.60
N PRO A 78 20.93 0.29 15.41
CA PRO A 78 21.83 0.87 16.39
C PRO A 78 21.07 0.96 17.72
N ALA A 79 21.69 0.46 18.80
CA ALA A 79 21.16 0.65 20.13
C ALA A 79 21.06 2.17 20.39
N ILE A 80 19.87 2.63 20.78
CA ILE A 80 19.68 4.02 21.17
C ILE A 80 20.51 4.20 22.45
N ASP A 81 21.55 5.02 22.37
CA ASP A 81 22.34 5.40 23.54
C ASP A 81 21.40 6.09 24.55
N PRO A 82 21.28 5.60 25.80
CA PRO A 82 20.39 6.17 26.79
C PRO A 82 20.74 7.61 27.19
N SER A 83 21.91 8.11 26.79
CA SER A 83 22.29 9.52 26.95
C SER A 83 21.74 10.44 25.85
N ILE A 84 21.08 9.88 24.82
CA ILE A 84 20.40 10.65 23.78
C ILE A 84 19.14 11.28 24.38
N ASP A 85 19.12 12.61 24.39
CA ASP A 85 17.92 13.40 24.63
C ASP A 85 16.95 13.22 23.45
N LEU A 86 16.00 12.30 23.60
CA LEU A 86 15.03 11.91 22.58
C LEU A 86 14.25 13.11 21.98
N PRO A 87 13.77 14.07 22.78
CA PRO A 87 13.23 15.34 22.28
C PRO A 87 14.16 16.10 21.33
N ALA A 88 15.44 16.28 21.67
CA ALA A 88 16.40 17.01 20.85
C ALA A 88 16.74 16.25 19.56
N ALA A 89 16.88 14.92 19.63
CA ALA A 89 17.11 14.06 18.48
C ALA A 89 15.92 14.03 17.51
N ALA A 90 14.69 14.08 18.02
CA ALA A 90 13.48 14.17 17.21
C ALA A 90 13.40 15.52 16.47
N LEU A 91 13.77 16.62 17.14
CA LEU A 91 13.80 17.94 16.53
C LEU A 91 14.84 18.00 15.39
N ALA A 92 16.06 17.50 15.62
CA ALA A 92 17.11 17.45 14.60
C ALA A 92 16.73 16.59 13.38
N SER A 93 16.05 15.47 13.62
CA SER A 93 15.55 14.59 12.54
C SER A 93 14.45 15.25 11.71
N ALA A 94 13.57 16.02 12.35
CA ALA A 94 12.53 16.78 11.66
C ALA A 94 13.12 17.89 10.78
N THR A 95 14.18 18.57 11.23
CA THR A 95 14.89 19.58 10.45
C THR A 95 15.54 18.98 9.21
N LEU A 96 16.26 17.86 9.35
CA LEU A 96 16.88 17.15 8.23
C LEU A 96 15.83 16.69 7.20
N ALA A 97 14.70 16.17 7.68
CA ALA A 97 13.60 15.74 6.81
C ALA A 97 12.95 16.93 6.06
N ALA A 98 12.91 18.11 6.67
CA ALA A 98 12.44 19.33 6.03
C ALA A 98 13.42 19.82 4.95
N GLU A 99 14.73 19.76 5.20
CA GLU A 99 15.78 20.11 4.23
C GLU A 99 15.77 19.18 3.01
N MET A 100 15.64 17.87 3.21
CA MET A 100 15.54 16.90 2.12
C MET A 100 14.28 17.07 1.25
N ARG A 101 13.21 17.65 1.81
CA ARG A 101 11.97 17.94 1.08
C ARG A 101 12.02 19.25 0.31
N ALA A 102 12.96 20.13 0.65
CA ALA A 102 13.15 21.43 0.03
C ALA A 102 14.21 21.43 -1.08
N ALA A 103 14.99 20.35 -1.23
CA ALA A 103 15.96 20.11 -2.31
C ALA A 103 15.32 19.37 -3.49
#